data_AF-A0A357M8I9-F1
#
_entry.id   AF-A0A357M8I9-F1
#
_cell.length_a   1.000
_cell.length_b   1.000
_cell.length_c   1.000
_cell.angle_alpha   90.00
_cell.angle_beta   90.00
_cell.angle_gamma   90.00
#
_symmetry.space_group_name_H-M   'P 1'
#
loop_
_entity.id
_entity.type
_entity.pdbx_description
1 polymer ?
#
loop_
_entity_poly.entity_id
_entity_poly.type
_entity_poly.pdbx_seq_one_letter_code
_entity_poly.pdbx_strand_id
1 'polypeptide(L)'
;MPYVEGEDRHQIYLLPNTLDDFVEEENPVRVIDAYVDSLVLEELGFQVYSGTKAGQKPYRREDLLKLYLYCYMNGIRSSRK
;
A
#
# COMPACT_ATOMS: atom_id res chain seq x y z
N MET A 1 -5.36 16.52 0.54
CA MET A 1 -5.84 15.21 1.02
C MET A 1 -5.25 14.93 2.40
N PRO A 2 -5.98 14.23 3.30
CA PRO A 2 -5.56 14.02 4.69
C PRO A 2 -4.43 12.99 4.85
N TYR A 3 -4.04 12.29 3.79
CA TYR A 3 -3.02 11.23 3.81
C TYR A 3 -1.72 11.64 3.11
N VAL A 4 -0.64 10.92 3.39
CA VAL A 4 0.56 10.91 2.55
C VAL A 4 0.16 10.35 1.18
N GLU A 5 0.43 11.11 0.13
CA GLU A 5 0.24 10.66 -1.26
C GLU A 5 1.51 9.95 -1.71
N GLY A 6 1.36 8.74 -2.23
CA GLY A 6 2.44 7.99 -2.87
C GLY A 6 2.66 8.45 -4.31
N GLU A 7 3.73 7.94 -4.92
CA GLU A 7 3.99 8.13 -6.35
C GLU A 7 3.19 7.11 -7.18
N ASP A 8 2.81 7.48 -8.39
CA ASP A 8 2.12 6.58 -9.31
C ASP A 8 3.12 5.55 -9.87
N ARG A 9 2.89 4.27 -9.57
CA ARG A 9 3.75 3.16 -10.01
C ARG A 9 3.78 2.97 -11.53
N HIS A 10 2.78 3.49 -12.24
CA HIS A 10 2.69 3.46 -13.70
C HIS A 10 3.30 4.72 -14.35
N GLN A 11 3.78 5.68 -13.54
CA GLN A 11 4.45 6.86 -14.05
C GLN A 11 5.84 6.52 -14.57
N ILE A 12 6.13 6.94 -15.80
CA ILE A 12 7.46 6.86 -16.40
C ILE A 12 8.33 7.99 -15.81
N TYR A 13 9.50 7.64 -15.29
CA TYR A 13 10.50 8.59 -14.78
C TYR A 13 11.54 8.94 -15.86
N LEU A 14 12.83 9.01 -15.50
CA LEU A 14 13.94 9.30 -16.42
C LEU A 14 14.33 8.09 -17.30
N LEU A 15 13.86 6.89 -16.95
CA LEU A 15 14.14 5.62 -17.62
C LEU A 15 12.88 5.06 -18.28
N PRO A 16 13.00 4.21 -19.31
CA PRO A 16 11.86 3.77 -20.12
C PRO A 16 10.85 2.88 -19.38
N ASN A 17 11.23 2.27 -18.25
CA ASN A 17 10.37 1.36 -17.50
C ASN A 17 9.72 2.07 -16.31
N THR A 18 8.46 1.73 -16.03
CA THR A 18 7.72 2.12 -14.83
C THR A 18 8.11 1.25 -13.64
N LEU A 19 7.72 1.63 -12.43
CA LEU A 19 7.93 0.79 -11.24
C LEU A 19 7.16 -0.55 -11.38
N ASP A 20 5.96 -0.50 -11.94
CA ASP A 20 5.10 -1.68 -12.10
C ASP A 20 5.68 -2.71 -13.07
N ASP A 21 6.48 -2.28 -14.06
CA ASP A 21 7.15 -3.17 -15.03
C ASP A 21 8.20 -4.08 -14.39
N PHE A 22 8.70 -3.74 -13.19
CA PHE A 22 9.64 -4.58 -12.44
C PHE A 22 8.93 -5.68 -11.63
N VAL A 23 7.60 -5.69 -11.60
CA VAL A 23 6.81 -6.67 -10.88
C VAL A 23 6.21 -7.64 -11.88
N GLU A 24 6.65 -8.90 -11.83
CA GLU A 24 6.12 -9.97 -12.69
C GLU A 24 4.59 -10.08 -12.57
N GLU A 25 3.93 -10.49 -13.67
CA GLU A 25 2.47 -10.64 -13.71
C GLU A 25 1.97 -11.66 -12.68
N GLU A 26 2.72 -12.75 -12.48
CA GLU A 26 2.38 -13.83 -11.54
C GLU A 26 2.87 -13.55 -10.10
N ASN A 27 3.42 -12.36 -9.83
CA ASN A 27 3.93 -12.04 -8.51
C ASN A 27 2.77 -11.99 -7.47
N PRO A 28 2.91 -12.65 -6.31
CA PRO A 28 1.86 -12.68 -5.29
C PRO A 28 1.44 -11.30 -4.78
N VAL A 29 2.27 -10.26 -4.90
CA VAL A 29 1.89 -8.88 -4.55
C VAL A 29 0.67 -8.39 -5.32
N ARG A 30 0.46 -8.87 -6.57
CA ARG A 30 -0.70 -8.48 -7.37
C ARG A 30 -2.01 -9.01 -6.77
N VAL A 31 -1.97 -10.20 -6.16
CA VAL A 31 -3.12 -10.75 -5.41
C VAL A 31 -3.38 -9.95 -4.14
N ILE A 32 -2.34 -9.53 -3.42
CA ILE A 32 -2.48 -8.68 -2.24
C ILE A 32 -3.13 -7.35 -2.61
N ASP A 33 -2.67 -6.72 -3.69
CA ASP A 33 -3.18 -5.45 -4.20
C ASP A 33 -4.67 -5.56 -4.52
N ALA A 34 -5.04 -6.51 -5.39
CA ALA A 34 -6.42 -6.75 -5.80
C ALA A 34 -7.34 -7.13 -4.62
N TYR A 35 -6.84 -7.95 -3.68
CA TYR A 35 -7.61 -8.33 -2.49
C TYR A 35 -7.90 -7.12 -1.63
N VAL A 36 -6.89 -6.34 -1.25
CA VAL A 36 -7.09 -5.18 -0.36
C VAL A 36 -7.94 -4.10 -1.03
N ASP A 37 -7.77 -3.86 -2.35
CA ASP A 37 -8.56 -2.88 -3.09
C ASP A 37 -10.05 -3.28 -3.21
N SER A 38 -10.37 -4.57 -3.05
CA SER A 38 -11.76 -5.05 -3.01
C SER A 38 -12.45 -4.85 -1.65
N LEU A 39 -11.73 -4.49 -0.59
CA LEU A 39 -12.27 -4.40 0.77
C LEU A 39 -12.79 -3.00 1.10
N VAL A 40 -13.97 -2.95 1.72
CA VAL A 40 -14.47 -1.74 2.38
C VAL A 40 -13.97 -1.73 3.81
N LEU A 41 -12.81 -1.13 4.06
CA LEU A 41 -12.15 -1.19 5.38
C LEU A 41 -12.99 -0.62 6.52
N GLU A 42 -13.83 0.39 6.25
CA GLU A 42 -14.73 0.97 7.25
C GLU A 42 -15.77 -0.05 7.75
N GLU A 43 -16.33 -0.86 6.85
CA GLU A 43 -17.29 -1.92 7.19
C GLU A 43 -16.63 -3.08 7.96
N LEU A 44 -15.33 -3.28 7.74
CA LEU A 44 -14.52 -4.24 8.49
C LEU A 44 -14.09 -3.73 9.87
N GLY A 45 -14.52 -2.52 10.26
CA GLY A 45 -14.22 -1.94 11.57
C GLY A 45 -12.83 -1.32 11.68
N PHE A 46 -12.13 -1.11 10.55
CA PHE A 46 -10.93 -0.27 10.58
C PHE A 46 -11.38 1.15 10.90
N GLN A 47 -10.70 1.77 11.86
CA GLN A 47 -10.85 3.21 12.04
C GLN A 47 -10.40 3.89 10.75
N VAL A 48 -10.95 5.02 10.32
CA VAL A 48 -10.43 5.81 9.19
C VAL A 48 -10.11 7.22 9.69
N TYR A 49 -8.97 7.79 9.31
CA TYR A 49 -8.62 9.13 9.78
C TYR A 49 -9.46 10.17 9.04
N SER A 50 -10.30 10.90 9.77
CA SER A 50 -11.22 11.89 9.20
C SER A 50 -10.85 13.35 9.53
N GLY A 51 -9.66 13.57 10.12
CA GLY A 51 -9.28 14.88 10.66
C GLY A 51 -8.48 15.78 9.72
N THR A 52 -8.44 17.06 10.06
CA THR A 52 -7.56 18.09 9.45
C THR A 52 -6.52 18.62 10.45
N LYS A 53 -6.23 17.85 11.51
CA LYS A 53 -5.27 18.26 12.54
C LYS A 53 -3.91 18.58 11.91
N ALA A 54 -3.33 19.69 12.35
CA ALA A 54 -1.97 20.07 11.97
C ALA A 54 -0.97 19.00 12.46
N GLY A 55 -0.04 18.61 11.60
CA GLY A 55 0.97 17.59 11.90
C GLY A 55 1.33 16.74 10.68
N GLN A 56 2.06 15.65 10.93
CA GLN A 56 2.38 14.68 9.88
C GLN A 56 1.11 13.99 9.39
N LYS A 57 0.93 13.95 8.07
CA LYS A 57 -0.18 13.22 7.47
C LYS A 57 -0.04 11.72 7.76
N PRO A 58 -1.12 11.00 8.13
CA PRO A 58 -1.09 9.55 8.25
C PRO A 58 -0.93 8.86 6.88
N TYR A 59 -0.48 7.60 6.92
CA TYR A 59 -0.59 6.68 5.78
C TYR A 59 -2.04 6.20 5.62
N ARG A 60 -2.40 5.77 4.41
CA ARG A 60 -3.67 5.07 4.18
C ARG A 60 -3.64 3.69 4.83
N ARG A 61 -4.79 3.18 5.25
CA ARG A 61 -4.85 1.89 5.96
C ARG A 61 -4.75 0.72 5.01
N GLU A 62 -5.23 0.91 3.80
CA GLU A 62 -5.07 0.03 2.64
C GLU A 62 -3.59 -0.26 2.41
N ASP A 63 -2.74 0.77 2.34
CA ASP A 63 -1.30 0.63 2.11
C ASP A 63 -0.62 -0.15 3.25
N LEU A 64 -0.97 0.17 4.50
CA LEU A 64 -0.44 -0.53 5.67
C LEU A 64 -0.89 -2.00 5.71
N LEU A 65 -2.12 -2.30 5.30
CA LEU A 65 -2.64 -3.66 5.23
C LEU A 65 -1.94 -4.46 4.12
N LYS A 66 -1.74 -3.87 2.93
CA LYS A 66 -0.97 -4.49 1.85
C LYS A 66 0.44 -4.85 2.32
N LEU A 67 1.12 -3.91 2.99
CA LEU A 67 2.45 -4.14 3.54
C LEU A 67 2.47 -5.24 4.62
N TYR A 68 1.47 -5.25 5.50
CA TYR A 68 1.36 -6.27 6.55
C TYR A 68 1.19 -7.67 5.96
N LEU A 69 0.28 -7.83 4.99
CA LEU A 69 0.05 -9.10 4.29
C LEU A 69 1.30 -9.57 3.55
N TYR A 70 1.98 -8.64 2.85
CA TYR A 70 3.24 -8.95 2.17
C TYR A 70 4.29 -9.48 3.14
N CYS A 71 4.52 -8.77 4.26
CA CYS A 71 5.46 -9.21 5.28
C CYS A 71 5.09 -10.58 5.85
N TYR A 72 3.79 -10.79 6.13
CA TYR A 72 3.29 -12.06 6.66
C TYR A 72 3.55 -13.22 5.70
N MET A 73 3.22 -13.07 4.42
CA MET A 73 3.42 -14.09 3.38
C MET A 73 4.90 -14.41 3.17
N ASN A 74 5.79 -13.43 3.34
CA ASN A 74 7.23 -13.60 3.19
C ASN A 74 7.95 -13.98 4.50
N GLY A 75 7.22 -14.24 5.58
CA GLY A 75 7.81 -14.59 6.88
C GLY A 75 8.64 -13.46 7.52
N ILE A 76 8.46 -12.21 7.09
CA ILE A 76 9.16 -11.03 7.61
C ILE A 76 8.43 -10.57 8.87
N ARG A 77 9.04 -10.85 10.04
CA ARG A 77 8.44 -10.54 11.36
C ARG A 77 8.89 -9.21 11.96
N SER A 78 9.96 -8.64 11.44
CA SER A 78 10.58 -7.44 12.00
C SER A 78 11.33 -6.70 10.90
N SER A 79 11.32 -5.37 10.99
CA SER A 79 12.18 -4.50 10.18
C SER A 79 13.64 -4.49 10.65
N ARG A 80 13.95 -5.11 11.79
CA ARG A 80 15.27 -5.09 12.45
C ARG A 80 16.19 -6.25 12.03
N LYS A 81 16.14 -6.68 10.77
CA LYS A 81 17.16 -7.57 10.20
C LYS A 81 18.15 -6.78 9.38
#